data_AF-A0A1R4J3P7-F1
#
_entry.id   AF-A0A1R4J3P7-F1
#
_cell.length_a   1.000
_cell.length_b   1.000
_cell.length_c   1.000
_cell.angle_alpha   90.00
_cell.angle_beta   90.00
_cell.angle_gamma   90.00
#
_symmetry.space_group_name_H-M   'P 1'
#
loop_
_entity.id
_entity.type
_entity.pdbx_description
1 polymer ?
#
loop_
_entity_poly.entity_id
_entity_poly.type
_entity_poly.pdbx_seq_one_letter_code
_entity_poly.pdbx_strand_id
1 'polypeptide(L)'
;MHTFNDIAIPISWPDKTALGDEKWMAFFKQIGIVKNLHFKVGHAAILLIERNSGKILYYDFGRYMSPRGYGRARSVRFDPRLDIYTKAQVTQQGEVQNIDKILAELDEKEEATHGGGRTFLSICRQISFTKCVAYAEKLVAEGPVLYGALAKNNNSCSRFVAQVLTEGMDIDDKRRRKILYPECIKASPTSNVINAVIDDEVFCYEHGLLQARKMRRKDSLWFQVSLLKDNFTKKGSQELACDRTSGMIDAPSRPSNVSEHAQWIGGIGEGAWFQLEQHPNENLFVVHKYAASGKLEYAVETACIQKFDINRPYTFTPNFLYNKYSIIQNNNLHLFSAVTTTHQADNNQQNIKAIL
;
A
#
# COMPACT_ATOMS: atom_id res chain seq x y z
N MET A 1 -26.70 -11.47 2.89
CA MET A 1 -26.33 -12.33 1.75
C MET A 1 -25.34 -11.53 0.90
N HIS A 2 -24.11 -12.02 0.72
CA HIS A 2 -23.11 -11.29 -0.08
C HIS A 2 -23.41 -11.49 -1.57
N THR A 3 -23.36 -10.41 -2.36
CA THR A 3 -23.46 -10.49 -3.82
C THR A 3 -22.05 -10.57 -4.41
N PHE A 4 -21.89 -11.40 -5.44
CA PHE A 4 -20.64 -11.58 -6.20
C PHE A 4 -20.81 -11.01 -7.62
N ASN A 5 -21.15 -9.74 -7.70
CA ASN A 5 -21.42 -9.02 -8.95
C ASN A 5 -20.51 -7.81 -9.16
N ASP A 6 -19.60 -7.54 -8.22
CA ASP A 6 -18.66 -6.43 -8.26
C ASP A 6 -17.36 -6.82 -8.96
N ILE A 7 -16.45 -5.85 -9.04
CA ILE A 7 -15.21 -5.93 -9.79
C ILE A 7 -14.03 -5.61 -8.88
N ALA A 8 -12.94 -6.36 -9.05
CA ALA A 8 -11.62 -5.99 -8.58
C ALA A 8 -10.68 -5.79 -9.77
N ILE A 9 -9.74 -4.85 -9.65
CA ILE A 9 -8.67 -4.63 -10.61
C ILE A 9 -7.35 -4.79 -9.86
N PRO A 10 -6.76 -5.99 -9.84
CA PRO A 10 -5.38 -6.13 -9.38
C PRO A 10 -4.45 -5.40 -10.34
N ILE A 11 -3.46 -4.70 -9.78
CA ILE A 11 -2.49 -3.89 -10.50
C ILE A 11 -1.09 -4.39 -10.16
N SER A 12 -0.23 -4.42 -11.17
CA SER A 12 1.20 -4.70 -11.07
C SER A 12 1.99 -3.57 -11.72
N TRP A 13 2.90 -2.98 -10.95
CA TRP A 13 3.95 -2.09 -11.45
C TRP A 13 5.28 -2.85 -11.46
N PRO A 14 5.56 -3.66 -12.50
CA PRO A 14 6.71 -4.56 -12.53
C PRO A 14 8.07 -3.86 -12.52
N ASP A 15 8.11 -2.57 -12.83
CA ASP A 15 9.36 -1.82 -12.87
C ASP A 15 9.82 -1.32 -11.49
N LYS A 16 8.96 -1.40 -10.48
CA LYS A 16 9.32 -1.02 -9.11
C LYS A 16 10.23 -2.05 -8.46
N THR A 17 11.11 -1.56 -7.59
CA THR A 17 12.08 -2.39 -6.88
C THR A 17 11.69 -2.52 -5.41
N ALA A 18 12.13 -3.61 -4.78
CA ALA A 18 12.01 -3.82 -3.36
C ALA A 18 13.35 -4.26 -2.79
N LEU A 19 13.79 -3.61 -1.71
CA LEU A 19 14.96 -4.02 -0.96
C LEU A 19 14.72 -5.37 -0.27
N GLY A 20 15.53 -6.38 -0.56
CA GLY A 20 15.57 -7.67 0.12
C GLY A 20 16.30 -7.58 1.46
N ASP A 21 15.64 -7.01 2.46
CA ASP A 21 16.21 -6.74 3.79
C ASP A 21 16.22 -7.98 4.73
N GLU A 22 16.08 -9.18 4.17
CA GLU A 22 16.01 -10.42 4.93
C GLU A 22 17.42 -11.03 5.08
N LYS A 23 17.77 -11.55 6.27
CA LYS A 23 19.12 -12.06 6.58
C LYS A 23 19.65 -13.10 5.60
N TRP A 24 18.78 -13.98 5.08
CA TRP A 24 19.17 -15.00 4.10
C TRP A 24 19.50 -14.39 2.73
N MET A 25 18.89 -13.26 2.34
CA MET A 25 19.28 -12.53 1.13
C MET A 25 20.64 -11.87 1.28
N ALA A 26 20.93 -11.32 2.46
CA ALA A 26 22.27 -10.82 2.78
C ALA A 26 23.33 -11.92 2.69
N PHE A 27 23.02 -13.13 3.17
CA PHE A 27 23.89 -14.31 3.02
C PHE A 27 24.14 -14.65 1.55
N PHE A 28 23.09 -14.72 0.72
CA PHE A 28 23.24 -14.99 -0.71
C PHE A 28 24.05 -13.91 -1.46
N LYS A 29 24.01 -12.66 -0.99
CA LYS A 29 24.88 -11.60 -1.50
C LYS A 29 26.33 -11.79 -1.07
N GLN A 30 26.56 -12.15 0.19
CA GLN A 30 27.90 -12.38 0.74
C GLN A 30 28.65 -13.50 -0.01
N ILE A 31 27.97 -14.58 -0.36
CA ILE A 31 28.56 -15.69 -1.16
C ILE A 31 28.57 -15.40 -2.67
N GLY A 32 28.14 -14.20 -3.08
CA GLY A 32 28.24 -13.72 -4.46
C GLY A 32 27.17 -14.25 -5.42
N ILE A 33 26.12 -14.94 -4.95
CA ILE A 33 25.01 -15.38 -5.80
C ILE A 33 24.13 -14.18 -6.17
N VAL A 34 23.72 -13.40 -5.16
CA VAL A 34 23.00 -12.14 -5.36
C VAL A 34 24.02 -11.01 -5.52
N LYS A 35 23.86 -10.18 -6.55
CA LYS A 35 24.75 -9.03 -6.81
C LYS A 35 24.23 -7.72 -6.22
N ASN A 36 22.90 -7.58 -6.11
CA ASN A 36 22.23 -6.40 -5.55
C ASN A 36 20.95 -6.81 -4.81
N LEU A 37 20.72 -6.25 -3.61
CA LEU A 37 19.53 -6.51 -2.78
C LEU A 37 18.30 -5.68 -3.18
N HIS A 38 18.41 -4.69 -4.06
CA HIS A 38 17.23 -4.04 -4.66
C HIS A 38 16.69 -4.90 -5.79
N PHE A 39 15.72 -5.76 -5.47
CA PHE A 39 15.12 -6.66 -6.44
C PHE A 39 14.07 -5.97 -7.28
N LYS A 40 14.14 -6.14 -8.60
CA LYS A 40 13.07 -5.74 -9.51
C LYS A 40 11.94 -6.78 -9.45
N VAL A 41 11.16 -6.75 -8.39
CA VAL A 41 10.04 -7.68 -8.14
C VAL A 41 8.67 -7.06 -8.42
N GLY A 42 8.63 -5.76 -8.65
CA GLY A 42 7.43 -4.97 -8.85
C GLY A 42 6.73 -4.58 -7.54
N HIS A 43 5.70 -3.76 -7.69
CA HIS A 43 4.75 -3.41 -6.65
C HIS A 43 3.34 -3.82 -7.06
N ALA A 44 2.48 -4.13 -6.09
CA ALA A 44 1.12 -4.61 -6.33
C ALA A 44 0.11 -3.79 -5.53
N ALA A 45 -0.99 -3.45 -6.18
CA ALA A 45 -2.14 -2.79 -5.58
C ALA A 45 -3.44 -3.42 -6.11
N ILE A 46 -4.56 -3.00 -5.55
CA ILE A 46 -5.88 -3.41 -6.00
C ILE A 46 -6.86 -2.25 -5.93
N LEU A 47 -7.62 -2.07 -7.01
CA LEU A 47 -8.84 -1.27 -6.98
C LEU A 47 -10.04 -2.19 -6.76
N LEU A 48 -10.93 -1.81 -5.86
CA LEU A 48 -12.23 -2.45 -5.66
C LEU A 48 -13.30 -1.51 -6.21
N ILE A 49 -14.17 -2.03 -7.08
CA ILE A 49 -15.24 -1.27 -7.70
C ILE A 49 -16.58 -1.83 -7.26
N GLU A 50 -17.37 -1.02 -6.55
CA GLU A 50 -18.77 -1.33 -6.28
C GLU A 50 -19.58 -1.03 -7.53
N ARG A 51 -20.19 -2.07 -8.12
CA ARG A 51 -20.79 -1.97 -9.45
C ARG A 51 -21.90 -0.92 -9.54
N ASN A 52 -22.76 -0.87 -8.54
CA ASN A 52 -23.99 -0.08 -8.60
C ASN A 52 -23.72 1.42 -8.44
N SER A 53 -22.76 1.78 -7.59
CA SER A 53 -22.43 3.18 -7.31
C SER A 53 -21.28 3.71 -8.18
N GLY A 54 -20.50 2.81 -8.79
CA GLY A 54 -19.24 3.13 -9.45
C GLY A 54 -18.14 3.53 -8.48
N LYS A 55 -18.32 3.36 -7.16
CA LYS A 55 -17.33 3.72 -6.15
C LYS A 55 -16.07 2.88 -6.34
N ILE A 56 -14.92 3.54 -6.33
CA ILE A 56 -13.61 2.90 -6.41
C ILE A 56 -12.89 3.07 -5.09
N LEU A 57 -12.32 2.01 -4.54
CA LEU A 57 -11.43 2.07 -3.38
C LEU A 57 -10.07 1.48 -3.72
N TYR A 58 -9.02 2.23 -3.43
CA TYR A 58 -7.64 1.81 -3.62
C TYR A 58 -7.08 1.16 -2.35
N TYR A 59 -6.36 0.06 -2.54
CA TYR A 59 -5.58 -0.57 -1.48
C TYR A 59 -4.23 -1.07 -1.99
N ASP A 60 -3.21 -0.94 -1.14
CA ASP A 60 -1.92 -1.59 -1.34
C ASP A 60 -1.34 -2.10 -0.02
N PHE A 61 -0.15 -2.70 -0.10
CA PHE A 61 0.63 -3.05 1.07
C PHE A 61 2.12 -2.83 0.81
N GLY A 62 2.84 -2.27 1.76
CA GLY A 62 4.28 -2.07 1.64
C GLY A 62 4.92 -1.55 2.92
N ARG A 63 6.18 -1.14 2.83
CA ARG A 63 7.01 -0.77 3.99
C ARG A 63 7.01 0.75 4.19
N TYR A 64 5.81 1.31 4.33
CA TYR A 64 5.57 2.75 4.41
C TYR A 64 5.44 3.18 5.87
N MET A 65 6.26 4.11 6.34
CA MET A 65 6.22 4.65 7.71
C MET A 65 6.00 3.55 8.76
N SER A 66 6.76 2.47 8.62
CA SER A 66 6.66 1.23 9.40
C SER A 66 8.04 0.85 9.92
N PRO A 67 8.16 0.32 11.16
CA PRO A 67 9.43 -0.14 11.68
C PRO A 67 10.12 -1.14 10.76
N ARG A 68 11.46 -1.22 10.82
CA ARG A 68 12.22 -2.20 10.04
C ARG A 68 11.73 -3.62 10.32
N GLY A 69 11.52 -4.41 9.26
CA GLY A 69 10.92 -5.74 9.34
C GLY A 69 9.38 -5.76 9.30
N TYR A 70 8.73 -4.60 9.28
CA TYR A 70 7.28 -4.46 9.18
C TYR A 70 6.87 -3.77 7.89
N GLY A 71 5.62 -3.99 7.49
CA GLY A 71 4.92 -3.23 6.47
C GLY A 71 3.46 -3.05 6.89
N ARG A 72 2.67 -2.34 6.09
CA ARG A 72 1.27 -2.07 6.38
C ARG A 72 0.43 -2.04 5.13
N ALA A 73 -0.85 -2.33 5.29
CA ALA A 73 -1.85 -2.03 4.27
C ALA A 73 -2.17 -0.53 4.30
N ARG A 74 -2.44 0.06 3.14
CA ARG A 74 -2.86 1.46 3.02
C ARG A 74 -4.18 1.56 2.27
N SER A 75 -4.95 2.57 2.63
CA SER A 75 -6.12 3.08 1.90
C SER A 75 -6.22 4.58 2.14
N VAL A 76 -7.26 5.23 1.62
CA VAL A 76 -7.58 6.65 1.92
C VAL A 76 -7.62 6.97 3.42
N ARG A 77 -7.93 5.97 4.27
CA ARG A 77 -7.94 6.15 5.73
C ARG A 77 -6.56 6.27 6.34
N PHE A 78 -5.55 5.73 5.68
CA PHE A 78 -4.15 5.89 6.09
C PHE A 78 -3.54 7.15 5.49
N ASP A 79 -3.75 7.36 4.19
CA ASP A 79 -3.23 8.49 3.44
C ASP A 79 -4.31 9.06 2.51
N PRO A 80 -4.79 10.30 2.73
CA PRO A 80 -5.90 10.86 1.97
C PRO A 80 -5.57 11.04 0.48
N ARG A 81 -4.29 11.06 0.09
CA ARG A 81 -3.89 11.16 -1.32
C ARG A 81 -4.28 9.92 -2.13
N LEU A 82 -4.52 8.79 -1.46
CA LEU A 82 -4.95 7.52 -2.06
C LEU A 82 -6.44 7.47 -2.38
N ASP A 83 -7.20 8.54 -2.14
CA ASP A 83 -8.59 8.60 -2.60
C ASP A 83 -8.65 8.57 -4.13
N ILE A 84 -9.65 7.86 -4.67
CA ILE A 84 -9.92 7.77 -6.11
C ILE A 84 -11.24 8.48 -6.39
N TYR A 85 -11.15 9.64 -7.04
CA TYR A 85 -12.28 10.50 -7.33
C TYR A 85 -13.08 10.05 -8.55
N THR A 86 -12.42 9.41 -9.52
CA THR A 86 -13.08 8.86 -10.70
C THR A 86 -14.05 7.76 -10.28
N LYS A 87 -15.32 7.90 -10.67
CA LYS A 87 -16.31 6.82 -10.56
C LYS A 87 -16.22 5.91 -11.77
N ALA A 88 -16.29 4.60 -11.54
CA ALA A 88 -16.37 3.61 -12.60
C ALA A 88 -17.74 3.64 -13.29
N GLN A 89 -17.73 3.59 -14.61
CA GLN A 89 -18.91 3.43 -15.44
C GLN A 89 -19.00 1.95 -15.85
N VAL A 90 -19.84 1.18 -15.14
CA VAL A 90 -19.92 -0.27 -15.31
C VAL A 90 -21.19 -0.68 -16.04
N THR A 91 -21.05 -1.45 -17.13
CA THR A 91 -22.19 -1.97 -17.89
C THR A 91 -22.90 -3.12 -17.17
N GLN A 92 -24.10 -3.48 -17.62
CA GLN A 92 -24.84 -4.66 -17.12
C GLN A 92 -24.09 -5.98 -17.38
N GLN A 93 -23.18 -6.02 -18.34
CA GLN A 93 -22.29 -7.15 -18.66
C GLN A 93 -21.00 -7.14 -17.82
N GLY A 94 -20.71 -6.03 -17.12
CA GLY A 94 -19.61 -5.92 -16.17
C GLY A 94 -18.35 -5.35 -16.80
N GLU A 95 -18.51 -4.59 -17.88
CA GLU A 95 -17.41 -3.89 -18.55
C GLU A 95 -17.23 -2.50 -17.93
N VAL A 96 -15.98 -2.10 -17.71
CA VAL A 96 -15.64 -0.78 -17.20
C VAL A 96 -15.34 0.13 -18.39
N GLN A 97 -16.26 1.04 -18.71
CA GLN A 97 -16.21 1.83 -19.95
C GLN A 97 -15.16 2.95 -19.93
N ASN A 98 -14.75 3.39 -18.75
CA ASN A 98 -13.84 4.52 -18.53
C ASN A 98 -12.55 4.12 -17.82
N ILE A 99 -12.02 2.93 -18.13
CA ILE A 99 -10.79 2.42 -17.51
C ILE A 99 -9.57 3.31 -17.78
N ASP A 100 -9.52 3.96 -18.94
CA ASP A 100 -8.53 4.97 -19.32
C ASP A 100 -8.47 6.13 -18.32
N LYS A 101 -9.63 6.65 -17.90
CA LYS A 101 -9.72 7.75 -16.92
C LYS A 101 -9.26 7.33 -15.54
N ILE A 102 -9.64 6.11 -15.12
CA ILE A 102 -9.21 5.54 -13.84
C ILE A 102 -7.68 5.38 -13.80
N LEU A 103 -7.09 4.93 -14.91
CA LEU A 103 -5.64 4.75 -15.01
C LEU A 103 -4.89 6.08 -15.13
N ALA A 104 -5.46 7.09 -15.79
CA ALA A 104 -4.90 8.43 -15.81
C ALA A 104 -4.84 9.05 -14.41
N GLU A 105 -5.89 8.91 -13.60
CA GLU A 105 -5.88 9.37 -12.21
C GLU A 105 -4.84 8.61 -11.36
N LEU A 106 -4.65 7.31 -11.59
CA LEU A 106 -3.60 6.54 -10.90
C LEU A 106 -2.19 7.02 -11.26
N ASP A 107 -1.97 7.40 -12.52
CA ASP A 107 -0.71 7.97 -13.01
C ASP A 107 -0.41 9.32 -12.35
N GLU A 108 -1.42 10.20 -12.23
CA GLU A 108 -1.33 11.45 -11.48
C GLU A 108 -1.02 11.25 -9.99
N LYS A 109 -1.37 10.07 -9.45
CA LYS A 109 -1.13 9.67 -8.06
C LYS A 109 0.11 8.79 -7.89
N GLU A 110 1.04 8.77 -8.85
CA GLU A 110 2.26 7.95 -8.79
C GLU A 110 3.02 8.14 -7.46
N GLU A 111 3.19 9.39 -7.02
CA GLU A 111 3.90 9.74 -5.78
C GLU A 111 3.27 9.08 -4.55
N ALA A 112 1.94 9.09 -4.43
CA ALA A 112 1.23 8.53 -3.28
C ALA A 112 1.12 7.01 -3.32
N THR A 113 0.87 6.45 -4.51
CA THR A 113 0.69 5.02 -4.72
C THR A 113 2.01 4.24 -4.72
N HIS A 114 3.15 4.93 -4.88
CA HIS A 114 4.45 4.31 -5.17
C HIS A 114 4.41 3.40 -6.41
N GLY A 115 3.39 3.60 -7.25
CA GLY A 115 3.19 2.94 -8.53
C GLY A 115 3.94 3.64 -9.64
N GLY A 116 3.57 3.37 -10.89
CA GLY A 116 4.09 4.06 -12.08
C GLY A 116 4.95 3.21 -13.00
N GLY A 117 5.35 3.80 -14.12
CA GLY A 117 5.93 3.10 -15.26
C GLY A 117 4.91 2.18 -15.94
N ARG A 118 5.35 1.02 -16.43
CA ARG A 118 4.43 0.03 -17.01
C ARG A 118 3.45 -0.42 -15.94
N THR A 119 2.16 -0.37 -16.25
CA THR A 119 1.08 -0.76 -15.35
C THR A 119 0.33 -1.93 -15.96
N PHE A 120 0.50 -3.12 -15.39
CA PHE A 120 -0.26 -4.30 -15.78
C PHE A 120 -1.50 -4.43 -14.92
N LEU A 121 -2.65 -4.73 -15.52
CA LEU A 121 -3.91 -4.93 -14.80
C LEU A 121 -4.81 -5.96 -15.49
N SER A 122 -5.84 -6.43 -14.78
CA SER A 122 -6.90 -7.26 -15.34
C SER A 122 -8.23 -6.92 -14.68
N ILE A 123 -9.35 -7.17 -15.38
CA ILE A 123 -10.70 -6.87 -14.87
C ILE A 123 -11.29 -8.13 -14.25
N CYS A 124 -11.11 -8.28 -12.93
CA CYS A 124 -11.57 -9.43 -12.17
C CYS A 124 -13.04 -9.25 -11.75
N ARG A 125 -13.96 -9.87 -12.51
CA ARG A 125 -15.41 -9.84 -12.22
C ARG A 125 -15.81 -10.89 -11.18
N GLN A 126 -17.08 -10.84 -10.75
CA GLN A 126 -17.70 -11.80 -9.82
C GLN A 126 -17.06 -11.78 -8.43
N ILE A 127 -16.83 -10.57 -7.93
CA ILE A 127 -16.28 -10.32 -6.61
C ILE A 127 -17.37 -9.74 -5.72
N SER A 128 -17.26 -9.91 -4.41
CA SER A 128 -18.04 -9.18 -3.42
C SER A 128 -17.24 -7.99 -2.91
N PHE A 129 -17.66 -6.78 -3.30
CA PHE A 129 -17.00 -5.54 -2.87
C PHE A 129 -16.93 -5.45 -1.35
N THR A 130 -18.03 -5.73 -0.66
CA THR A 130 -18.12 -5.69 0.82
C THR A 130 -17.12 -6.64 1.49
N LYS A 131 -16.94 -7.87 0.99
CA LYS A 131 -15.99 -8.82 1.57
C LYS A 131 -14.55 -8.36 1.39
N CYS A 132 -14.20 -7.90 0.18
CA CYS A 132 -12.87 -7.35 -0.08
C CYS A 132 -12.57 -6.16 0.83
N VAL A 133 -13.49 -5.19 0.90
CA VAL A 133 -13.34 -3.99 1.74
C VAL A 133 -13.20 -4.37 3.21
N ALA A 134 -14.08 -5.23 3.74
CA ALA A 134 -14.00 -5.66 5.14
C ALA A 134 -12.65 -6.30 5.49
N TYR A 135 -12.09 -7.11 4.58
CA TYR A 135 -10.79 -7.72 4.78
C TYR A 135 -9.64 -6.70 4.69
N ALA A 136 -9.64 -5.86 3.65
CA ALA A 136 -8.58 -4.87 3.43
C ALA A 136 -8.55 -3.84 4.56
N GLU A 137 -9.72 -3.30 4.94
CA GLU A 137 -9.88 -2.32 6.01
C GLU A 137 -9.50 -2.85 7.39
N LYS A 138 -9.73 -4.14 7.65
CA LYS A 138 -9.23 -4.79 8.86
C LYS A 138 -7.70 -4.70 8.95
N LEU A 139 -6.99 -5.00 7.87
CA LEU A 139 -5.53 -4.94 7.83
C LEU A 139 -4.99 -3.51 7.84
N VAL A 140 -5.70 -2.55 7.23
CA VAL A 140 -5.36 -1.13 7.33
C VAL A 140 -5.47 -0.66 8.79
N ALA A 141 -6.54 -1.05 9.49
CA ALA A 141 -6.75 -0.69 10.89
C ALA A 141 -5.78 -1.40 11.86
N GLU A 142 -5.26 -2.58 11.49
CA GLU A 142 -4.27 -3.32 12.29
C GLU A 142 -2.91 -2.61 12.38
N GLY A 143 -2.57 -1.77 11.40
CA GLY A 143 -1.32 -1.00 11.39
C GLY A 143 -0.13 -1.81 10.86
N PRO A 144 1.10 -1.61 11.38
CA PRO A 144 2.28 -2.35 10.95
C PRO A 144 2.17 -3.83 11.33
N VAL A 145 2.36 -4.70 10.35
CA VAL A 145 2.44 -6.16 10.51
C VAL A 145 3.77 -6.67 9.93
N LEU A 146 4.19 -7.87 10.32
CA LEU A 146 5.47 -8.43 9.87
C LEU A 146 5.52 -8.50 8.34
N TYR A 147 6.58 -7.93 7.76
CA TYR A 147 6.82 -7.95 6.33
C TYR A 147 7.58 -9.21 5.96
N GLY A 148 7.21 -9.84 4.84
CA GLY A 148 8.00 -10.91 4.26
C GLY A 148 7.18 -11.74 3.28
N ALA A 149 7.84 -12.22 2.25
CA ALA A 149 7.18 -13.06 1.27
C ALA A 149 6.83 -14.43 1.86
N LEU A 150 7.78 -15.09 2.53
CA LEU A 150 7.74 -16.53 2.78
C LEU A 150 7.17 -16.95 4.15
N ALA A 151 7.49 -16.24 5.22
CA ALA A 151 7.13 -16.66 6.58
C ALA A 151 5.61 -16.65 6.83
N LYS A 152 5.16 -17.56 7.69
CA LYS A 152 3.76 -17.61 8.15
C LYS A 152 3.46 -16.33 8.94
N ASN A 153 2.25 -15.79 8.78
CA ASN A 153 1.78 -14.52 9.36
C ASN A 153 2.46 -13.24 8.85
N ASN A 154 3.47 -13.35 7.97
CA ASN A 154 3.98 -12.18 7.28
C ASN A 154 3.08 -11.80 6.09
N ASN A 155 3.18 -10.54 5.68
CA ASN A 155 2.52 -10.03 4.50
C ASN A 155 3.49 -9.28 3.55
N SER A 156 3.06 -9.11 2.31
CA SER A 156 3.75 -8.37 1.25
C SER A 156 2.71 -7.75 0.32
N CYS A 157 3.11 -6.83 -0.57
CA CYS A 157 2.22 -6.23 -1.57
C CYS A 157 1.37 -7.28 -2.30
N SER A 158 2.02 -8.29 -2.88
CA SER A 158 1.35 -9.31 -3.69
C SER A 158 0.54 -10.30 -2.88
N ARG A 159 0.98 -10.62 -1.65
CA ARG A 159 0.25 -11.52 -0.76
C ARG A 159 -1.02 -10.85 -0.25
N PHE A 160 -0.95 -9.57 0.10
CA PHE A 160 -2.10 -8.77 0.48
C PHE A 160 -3.13 -8.70 -0.65
N VAL A 161 -2.71 -8.34 -1.87
CA VAL A 161 -3.61 -8.30 -3.04
C VAL A 161 -4.24 -9.67 -3.32
N ALA A 162 -3.45 -10.76 -3.27
CA ALA A 162 -3.96 -12.13 -3.43
C ALA A 162 -5.03 -12.46 -2.38
N GLN A 163 -4.81 -12.09 -1.12
CA GLN A 163 -5.74 -12.33 -0.03
C GLN A 163 -7.03 -11.52 -0.23
N VAL A 164 -6.94 -10.22 -0.49
CA VAL A 164 -8.12 -9.36 -0.75
C VAL A 164 -8.96 -9.93 -1.91
N LEU A 165 -8.32 -10.30 -3.03
CA LEU A 165 -9.01 -10.92 -4.17
C LEU A 165 -9.75 -12.20 -3.75
N THR A 166 -9.04 -13.14 -3.12
CA THR A 166 -9.63 -14.43 -2.79
C THR A 166 -10.70 -14.32 -1.71
N GLU A 167 -10.58 -13.43 -0.74
CA GLU A 167 -11.65 -13.19 0.25
C GLU A 167 -12.94 -12.67 -0.41
N GLY A 168 -12.81 -11.87 -1.45
CA GLY A 168 -13.91 -11.37 -2.27
C GLY A 168 -14.57 -12.37 -3.20
N MET A 169 -13.93 -13.50 -3.49
CA MET A 169 -14.45 -14.52 -4.40
C MET A 169 -15.39 -15.50 -3.69
N ASP A 170 -16.31 -16.08 -4.45
CA ASP A 170 -17.07 -17.26 -4.00
C ASP A 170 -16.12 -18.41 -3.66
N ILE A 171 -16.47 -19.25 -2.69
CA ILE A 171 -15.59 -20.34 -2.22
C ILE A 171 -15.26 -21.35 -3.33
N ASP A 172 -16.18 -21.55 -4.27
CA ASP A 172 -16.05 -22.50 -5.38
C ASP A 172 -15.38 -21.88 -6.62
N ASP A 173 -14.99 -20.61 -6.55
CA ASP A 173 -14.30 -19.94 -7.65
C ASP A 173 -12.92 -20.55 -7.89
N LYS A 174 -12.76 -21.17 -9.06
CA LYS A 174 -11.54 -21.86 -9.50
C LYS A 174 -10.31 -20.93 -9.55
N ARG A 175 -10.49 -19.61 -9.67
CA ARG A 175 -9.39 -18.63 -9.67
C ARG A 175 -8.68 -18.56 -8.33
N ARG A 176 -9.39 -18.77 -7.21
CA ARG A 176 -8.82 -18.72 -5.85
C ARG A 176 -7.56 -19.56 -5.71
N ARG A 177 -7.62 -20.80 -6.17
CA ARG A 177 -6.48 -21.73 -6.11
C ARG A 177 -5.30 -21.22 -6.93
N LYS A 178 -5.54 -20.67 -8.14
CA LYS A 178 -4.48 -20.12 -9.00
C LYS A 178 -3.81 -18.90 -8.38
N ILE A 179 -4.58 -18.05 -7.70
CA ILE A 179 -4.09 -16.83 -7.03
C ILE A 179 -3.27 -17.17 -5.78
N LEU A 180 -3.74 -18.10 -4.94
CA LEU A 180 -3.05 -18.51 -3.71
C LEU A 180 -1.83 -19.40 -3.97
N TYR A 181 -1.87 -20.21 -5.03
CA TYR A 181 -0.81 -21.11 -5.46
C TYR A 181 -0.41 -20.80 -6.91
N PRO A 182 0.32 -19.70 -7.11
CA PRO A 182 0.76 -19.27 -8.43
C PRO A 182 1.89 -20.18 -8.95
N GLU A 183 2.32 -19.90 -10.17
CA GLU A 183 3.42 -20.56 -10.88
C GLU A 183 4.80 -20.34 -10.23
N CYS A 184 4.90 -19.34 -9.36
CA CYS A 184 6.06 -19.08 -8.52
C CYS A 184 5.85 -19.67 -7.12
N ILE A 185 6.92 -19.69 -6.30
CA ILE A 185 6.83 -20.15 -4.89
C ILE A 185 5.73 -19.41 -4.12
N LYS A 186 5.47 -18.13 -4.45
CA LYS A 186 4.40 -17.30 -3.90
C LYS A 186 3.90 -16.26 -4.90
N ALA A 187 2.78 -15.61 -4.56
CA ALA A 187 2.20 -14.52 -5.34
C ALA A 187 3.22 -13.43 -5.62
N SER A 188 3.44 -13.16 -6.90
CA SER A 188 4.11 -11.96 -7.41
C SER A 188 3.07 -10.94 -7.91
N PRO A 189 3.43 -9.66 -8.08
CA PRO A 189 2.51 -8.65 -8.59
C PRO A 189 1.87 -9.05 -9.91
N THR A 190 2.68 -9.49 -10.89
CA THR A 190 2.20 -9.92 -12.20
C THR A 190 1.33 -11.18 -12.13
N SER A 191 1.64 -12.11 -11.22
CA SER A 191 0.80 -13.30 -11.01
C SER A 191 -0.59 -12.95 -10.45
N ASN A 192 -0.72 -11.88 -9.65
CA ASN A 192 -2.02 -11.42 -9.15
C ASN A 192 -2.90 -10.94 -10.31
N VAL A 193 -2.31 -10.25 -11.28
CA VAL A 193 -3.00 -9.78 -12.49
C VAL A 193 -3.45 -10.95 -13.36
N ILE A 194 -2.55 -11.85 -13.69
CA ILE A 194 -2.81 -12.95 -14.63
C ILE A 194 -3.79 -13.98 -14.06
N ASN A 195 -3.61 -14.37 -12.79
CA ASN A 195 -4.43 -15.43 -12.19
C ASN A 195 -5.84 -14.97 -11.79
N ALA A 196 -6.14 -13.67 -11.87
CA ALA A 196 -7.44 -13.09 -11.53
C ALA A 196 -8.50 -13.22 -12.64
N VAL A 197 -8.11 -13.63 -13.84
CA VAL A 197 -9.00 -13.82 -15.01
C VAL A 197 -8.93 -15.25 -15.53
N ILE A 198 -9.93 -15.65 -16.33
CA ILE A 198 -10.05 -17.03 -16.86
C ILE A 198 -9.60 -17.11 -18.33
N ASP A 199 -9.74 -16.03 -19.07
CA ASP A 199 -9.50 -15.90 -20.51
C ASP A 199 -8.10 -15.37 -20.85
N ASP A 200 -7.21 -15.28 -19.86
CA ASP A 200 -5.84 -14.77 -19.95
C ASP A 200 -5.74 -13.32 -20.47
N GLU A 201 -6.84 -12.56 -20.45
CA GLU A 201 -6.86 -11.15 -20.89
C GLU A 201 -6.31 -10.23 -19.81
N VAL A 202 -5.18 -9.58 -20.13
CA VAL A 202 -4.56 -8.57 -19.28
C VAL A 202 -4.35 -7.31 -20.10
N PHE A 203 -4.23 -6.18 -19.43
CA PHE A 203 -3.94 -4.89 -20.06
C PHE A 203 -2.59 -4.38 -19.57
N CYS A 204 -1.87 -3.70 -20.46
CA CYS A 204 -0.68 -2.95 -20.14
C CYS A 204 -0.96 -1.48 -20.46
N TYR A 205 -0.89 -0.63 -19.45
CA TYR A 205 -0.99 0.82 -19.57
C TYR A 205 0.40 1.43 -19.41
N GLU A 206 0.80 2.23 -20.39
CA GLU A 206 2.12 2.86 -20.42
C GLU A 206 2.04 4.14 -21.29
N HIS A 207 2.52 5.27 -20.77
CA HIS A 207 2.51 6.58 -21.46
C HIS A 207 1.13 6.97 -22.02
N GLY A 208 0.06 6.81 -21.24
CA GLY A 208 -1.30 7.15 -21.68
C GLY A 208 -1.97 6.14 -22.61
N LEU A 209 -1.28 5.05 -22.98
CA LEU A 209 -1.78 4.06 -23.94
C LEU A 209 -2.12 2.75 -23.23
N LEU A 210 -3.38 2.31 -23.39
CA LEU A 210 -3.86 1.02 -22.92
C LEU A 210 -3.80 -0.02 -24.03
N GLN A 211 -3.10 -1.13 -23.79
CA GLN A 211 -2.95 -2.23 -24.74
C GLN A 211 -3.44 -3.54 -24.11
N ALA A 212 -4.38 -4.21 -24.78
CA ALA A 212 -4.77 -5.57 -24.42
C ALA A 212 -3.68 -6.57 -24.82
N ARG A 213 -3.45 -7.57 -23.97
CA ARG A 213 -2.48 -8.64 -24.17
C ARG A 213 -3.06 -9.96 -23.65
N LYS A 214 -2.62 -11.07 -24.25
CA LYS A 214 -2.85 -12.40 -23.68
C LYS A 214 -1.62 -12.83 -22.91
N MET A 215 -1.76 -13.08 -21.61
CA MET A 215 -0.66 -13.56 -20.77
C MET A 215 -1.12 -14.75 -19.95
N ARG A 216 -0.48 -15.90 -20.16
CA ARG A 216 -0.73 -17.13 -19.42
C ARG A 216 0.16 -17.20 -18.19
N ARG A 217 -0.15 -18.14 -17.32
CA ARG A 217 0.65 -18.42 -16.11
C ARG A 217 2.14 -18.64 -16.39
N LYS A 218 2.48 -19.39 -17.44
CA LYS A 218 3.89 -19.60 -17.82
C LYS A 218 4.59 -18.28 -18.20
N ASP A 219 3.87 -17.35 -18.82
CA ASP A 219 4.40 -16.06 -19.24
C ASP A 219 4.68 -15.19 -18.01
N SER A 220 3.84 -15.27 -16.97
CA SER A 220 4.09 -14.67 -15.65
C SER A 220 5.41 -15.14 -15.03
N LEU A 221 5.67 -16.45 -15.03
CA LEU A 221 6.90 -17.02 -14.47
C LEU A 221 8.13 -16.52 -15.23
N TRP A 222 8.10 -16.60 -16.56
CA TRP A 222 9.20 -16.12 -17.40
C TRP A 222 9.43 -14.63 -17.26
N PHE A 223 8.36 -13.85 -17.12
CA PHE A 223 8.44 -12.42 -16.87
C PHE A 223 9.06 -12.13 -15.50
N GLN A 224 8.69 -12.88 -14.45
CA GLN A 224 9.32 -12.71 -13.14
C GLN A 224 10.81 -13.06 -13.17
N VAL A 225 11.18 -14.14 -13.87
CA VAL A 225 12.58 -14.54 -14.04
C VAL A 225 13.35 -13.48 -14.82
N SER A 226 12.76 -12.90 -15.87
CA SER A 226 13.43 -11.86 -16.66
C SER A 226 13.67 -10.59 -15.86
N LEU A 227 12.72 -10.16 -15.01
CA LEU A 227 12.90 -9.03 -14.10
C LEU A 227 14.00 -9.27 -13.07
N LEU A 228 14.09 -10.49 -12.53
CA LEU A 228 15.05 -10.84 -11.49
C LEU A 228 16.48 -11.04 -12.03
N LYS A 229 16.65 -11.30 -13.32
CA LYS A 229 17.95 -11.61 -13.95
C LYS A 229 19.03 -10.59 -13.59
N ASP A 230 18.69 -9.30 -13.54
CA ASP A 230 19.65 -8.24 -13.29
C ASP A 230 20.23 -8.28 -11.87
N ASN A 231 19.48 -8.79 -10.88
CA ASN A 231 19.96 -9.00 -9.52
C ASN A 231 21.05 -10.08 -9.40
N PHE A 232 21.19 -10.95 -10.40
CA PHE A 232 22.13 -12.07 -10.39
C PHE A 232 23.31 -11.88 -11.34
N THR A 233 23.31 -10.85 -12.19
CA THR A 233 24.41 -10.57 -13.12
C THR A 233 25.18 -9.32 -12.73
N LYS A 234 26.51 -9.33 -12.94
CA LYS A 234 27.36 -8.18 -12.60
C LYS A 234 26.95 -6.92 -13.37
N LYS A 235 26.68 -7.06 -14.67
CA LYS A 235 26.26 -5.95 -15.54
C LYS A 235 24.89 -5.40 -15.13
N GLY A 236 23.87 -6.25 -15.01
CA GLY A 236 22.51 -5.80 -14.65
C GLY A 236 22.46 -5.17 -13.26
N SER A 237 23.26 -5.67 -12.31
CA SER A 237 23.26 -5.13 -10.94
C SER A 237 23.73 -3.67 -10.82
N GLN A 238 24.46 -3.17 -11.82
CA GLN A 238 24.92 -1.77 -11.89
C GLN A 238 23.80 -0.80 -12.31
N GLU A 239 22.72 -1.31 -12.92
CA GLU A 239 21.54 -0.53 -13.33
C GLU A 239 20.50 -0.43 -12.20
N LEU A 240 20.69 -1.19 -11.12
CA LEU A 240 19.82 -1.21 -9.95
C LEU A 240 20.24 -0.18 -8.89
N ALA A 241 19.27 0.25 -8.08
CA ALA A 241 19.51 1.21 -7.00
C ALA A 241 20.57 0.72 -5.99
N CYS A 242 21.27 1.66 -5.37
CA CYS A 242 22.29 1.38 -4.37
C CYS A 242 21.67 0.66 -3.16
N ASP A 243 22.19 -0.51 -2.80
CA ASP A 243 21.67 -1.35 -1.72
C ASP A 243 22.45 -1.23 -0.40
N ARG A 244 23.23 -0.15 -0.25
CA ARG A 244 23.93 0.20 0.99
C ARG A 244 23.06 1.01 1.95
N THR A 245 22.01 1.65 1.45
CA THR A 245 21.06 2.42 2.25
C THR A 245 19.84 1.57 2.59
N SER A 246 19.35 1.69 3.83
CA SER A 246 18.19 0.92 4.31
C SER A 246 16.85 1.57 3.95
N GLY A 247 16.79 2.32 2.84
CA GLY A 247 15.65 3.16 2.49
C GLY A 247 15.51 4.38 3.41
N MET A 248 14.28 4.74 3.75
CA MET A 248 13.91 5.93 4.54
C MET A 248 13.70 5.63 6.04
N ILE A 249 14.42 4.64 6.59
CA ILE A 249 14.34 4.28 8.01
C ILE A 249 14.87 5.42 8.88
N ASP A 250 16.07 5.90 8.59
CA ASP A 250 16.67 7.04 9.27
C ASP A 250 16.18 8.35 8.67
N ALA A 251 16.13 9.39 9.50
CA ALA A 251 15.71 10.70 9.06
C ALA A 251 16.69 11.27 8.01
N PRO A 252 16.18 11.79 6.87
CA PRO A 252 17.01 12.55 5.96
C PRO A 252 17.43 13.88 6.59
N SER A 253 18.29 14.64 5.90
CA SER A 253 18.54 16.03 6.26
C SER A 253 17.22 16.79 6.29
N ARG A 254 16.90 17.40 7.44
CA ARG A 254 15.65 18.12 7.64
C ARG A 254 15.57 19.34 6.70
N PRO A 255 14.51 19.46 5.88
CA PRO A 255 14.28 20.65 5.06
C PRO A 255 14.11 21.91 5.92
N SER A 256 14.52 23.08 5.41
CA SER A 256 14.48 24.34 6.15
C SER A 256 13.06 24.81 6.51
N ASN A 257 12.06 24.38 5.75
CA ASN A 257 10.65 24.71 5.99
C ASN A 257 9.94 23.73 6.94
N VAL A 258 10.64 22.69 7.41
CA VAL A 258 10.12 21.74 8.40
C VAL A 258 10.61 22.15 9.78
N SER A 259 9.67 22.29 10.73
CA SER A 259 9.95 22.73 12.10
C SER A 259 11.02 21.89 12.79
N GLU A 260 11.76 22.52 13.70
CA GLU A 260 12.77 21.79 14.46
C GLU A 260 12.23 20.74 15.43
N HIS A 261 10.95 20.89 15.78
CA HIS A 261 10.20 19.98 16.64
C HIS A 261 9.49 18.87 15.85
N ALA A 262 9.58 18.86 14.52
CA ALA A 262 9.02 17.80 13.70
C ALA A 262 9.79 16.48 13.92
N GLN A 263 9.05 15.38 13.93
CA GLN A 263 9.56 14.04 14.19
C GLN A 263 9.49 13.19 12.93
N TRP A 264 10.54 12.42 12.67
CA TRP A 264 10.57 11.52 11.52
C TRP A 264 9.93 10.18 11.87
N ILE A 265 8.95 9.75 11.09
CA ILE A 265 8.48 8.36 11.08
C ILE A 265 9.00 7.71 9.80
N GLY A 266 10.00 6.85 9.96
CA GLY A 266 10.67 6.17 8.86
C GLY A 266 9.99 4.88 8.42
N GLY A 267 10.38 4.43 7.23
CA GLY A 267 10.01 3.16 6.62
C GLY A 267 10.94 2.86 5.43
N ILE A 268 11.08 1.60 5.03
CA ILE A 268 11.99 1.27 3.92
C ILE A 268 11.53 1.94 2.61
N GLY A 269 10.23 1.96 2.33
CA GLY A 269 9.67 2.52 1.10
C GLY A 269 9.27 4.00 1.20
N GLU A 270 8.93 4.48 2.39
CA GLU A 270 8.50 5.86 2.63
C GLU A 270 8.73 6.23 4.08
N GLY A 271 9.15 7.47 4.30
CA GLY A 271 9.10 8.13 5.60
C GLY A 271 8.57 9.56 5.47
N ALA A 272 8.10 10.12 6.58
CA ALA A 272 7.52 11.45 6.61
C ALA A 272 7.82 12.17 7.94
N TRP A 273 7.80 13.50 7.88
CA TRP A 273 7.91 14.36 9.06
C TRP A 273 6.53 14.65 9.63
N PHE A 274 6.37 14.49 10.93
CA PHE A 274 5.15 14.80 11.67
C PHE A 274 5.42 15.92 12.65
N GLN A 275 4.58 16.94 12.64
CA GLN A 275 4.62 18.05 13.57
C GLN A 275 3.27 18.15 14.27
N LEU A 276 3.32 18.34 15.59
CA LEU A 276 2.16 18.71 16.38
C LEU A 276 2.23 20.21 16.68
N GLU A 277 1.11 20.89 16.49
CA GLU A 277 0.92 22.30 16.83
C GLU A 277 -0.28 22.41 17.79
N GLN A 278 -0.16 23.22 18.83
CA GLN A 278 -1.25 23.43 19.79
C GLN A 278 -2.11 24.62 19.35
N HIS A 279 -3.43 24.43 19.31
CA HIS A 279 -4.38 25.52 19.09
C HIS A 279 -4.53 26.36 20.38
N PRO A 280 -4.95 27.64 20.31
CA PRO A 280 -5.27 28.44 21.50
C PRO A 280 -6.30 27.81 22.45
N ASN A 281 -7.16 26.94 21.93
CA ASN A 281 -8.15 26.21 22.73
C ASN A 281 -7.49 25.01 23.41
N GLU A 282 -7.72 24.85 24.71
CA GLU A 282 -7.25 23.67 25.43
C GLU A 282 -7.76 22.38 24.77
N ASN A 283 -6.88 21.39 24.61
CA ASN A 283 -7.13 20.08 24.01
C ASN A 283 -7.28 19.99 22.48
N LEU A 284 -7.17 21.10 21.74
CA LEU A 284 -7.13 21.10 20.27
C LEU A 284 -5.71 21.24 19.74
N PHE A 285 -5.40 20.44 18.71
CA PHE A 285 -4.07 20.36 18.12
C PHE A 285 -4.17 20.17 16.61
N VAL A 286 -3.20 20.67 15.86
CA VAL A 286 -3.06 20.41 14.44
C VAL A 286 -1.90 19.45 14.22
N VAL A 287 -2.17 18.33 13.56
CA VAL A 287 -1.13 17.41 13.10
C VAL A 287 -0.81 17.75 11.65
N HIS A 288 0.45 18.11 11.38
CA HIS A 288 0.97 18.32 10.03
C HIS A 288 1.82 17.11 9.62
N LYS A 289 1.59 16.59 8.42
CA LYS A 289 2.46 15.60 7.77
C LYS A 289 3.15 16.24 6.58
N TYR A 290 4.48 16.19 6.57
CA TYR A 290 5.31 16.63 5.45
C TYR A 290 6.02 15.44 4.82
N ALA A 291 6.14 15.46 3.50
CA ALA A 291 6.98 14.54 2.75
C ALA A 291 8.45 14.68 3.17
N ALA A 292 9.29 13.70 2.81
CA ALA A 292 10.74 13.76 3.03
C ALA A 292 11.39 15.04 2.49
N SER A 293 10.83 15.60 1.40
CA SER A 293 11.26 16.85 0.76
C SER A 293 10.88 18.12 1.52
N GLY A 294 9.99 18.02 2.51
CA GLY A 294 9.42 19.16 3.24
C GLY A 294 8.13 19.68 2.62
N LYS A 295 7.65 19.14 1.49
CA LYS A 295 6.32 19.45 0.95
C LYS A 295 5.25 19.05 1.98
N LEU A 296 4.40 20.00 2.38
CA LEU A 296 3.24 19.69 3.23
C LEU A 296 2.28 18.79 2.45
N GLU A 297 1.97 17.61 3.01
CA GLU A 297 1.04 16.66 2.39
C GLU A 297 -0.38 16.84 2.91
N TYR A 298 -0.52 17.03 4.22
CA TYR A 298 -1.79 17.43 4.84
C TYR A 298 -1.57 18.06 6.22
N ALA A 299 -2.58 18.80 6.67
CA ALA A 299 -2.76 19.22 8.05
C ALA A 299 -4.17 18.83 8.50
N VAL A 300 -4.31 18.33 9.72
CA VAL A 300 -5.61 17.90 10.26
C VAL A 300 -5.76 18.38 11.70
N GLU A 301 -6.88 19.03 11.98
CA GLU A 301 -7.25 19.41 13.34
C GLU A 301 -7.71 18.16 14.11
N THR A 302 -7.20 18.01 15.31
CA THR A 302 -7.41 16.86 16.18
C THR A 302 -7.70 17.31 17.60
N ALA A 303 -8.43 16.48 18.33
CA ALA A 303 -8.63 16.64 19.77
C ALA A 303 -7.92 15.53 20.53
N CYS A 304 -7.32 15.88 21.67
CA CYS A 304 -6.84 14.91 22.66
C CYS A 304 -7.59 15.10 23.97
N ILE A 305 -8.43 14.13 24.34
CA ILE A 305 -9.21 14.19 25.59
C ILE A 305 -8.32 14.02 26.84
N GLN A 306 -7.11 13.47 26.66
CA GLN A 306 -6.17 13.23 27.73
C GLN A 306 -5.33 14.49 27.95
N LYS A 307 -5.01 14.81 29.20
CA LYS A 307 -4.11 15.93 29.50
C LYS A 307 -2.76 15.72 28.82
N PHE A 308 -2.47 16.55 27.83
CA PHE A 308 -1.25 16.51 27.05
C PHE A 308 -0.56 17.88 27.08
N ASP A 309 0.74 17.89 27.37
CA ASP A 309 1.55 19.12 27.44
C ASP A 309 2.53 19.13 26.27
N ILE A 310 2.27 19.92 25.24
CA ILE A 310 3.09 19.96 24.02
C ILE A 310 4.54 20.39 24.27
N ASN A 311 4.80 21.10 25.38
CA ASN A 311 6.13 21.60 25.72
C ASN A 311 7.01 20.53 26.38
N ARG A 312 6.45 19.36 26.72
CA ARG A 312 7.20 18.22 27.25
C ARG A 312 7.57 17.25 26.12
N PRO A 313 8.66 16.49 26.27
CA PRO A 313 9.02 15.47 25.30
C PRO A 313 7.86 14.50 25.00
N TYR A 314 7.63 14.23 23.72
CA TYR A 314 6.65 13.28 23.23
C TYR A 314 7.18 12.59 21.97
N THR A 315 6.56 11.47 21.58
CA THR A 315 6.97 10.72 20.38
C THR A 315 5.75 10.26 19.59
N PHE A 316 5.66 10.60 18.29
CA PHE A 316 4.70 9.97 17.40
C PHE A 316 5.02 8.48 17.25
N THR A 317 3.98 7.65 17.23
CA THR A 317 4.15 6.22 16.96
C THR A 317 3.81 5.89 15.50
N PRO A 318 4.36 4.80 14.94
CA PRO A 318 3.95 4.31 13.64
C PRO A 318 2.47 3.92 13.57
N ASN A 319 1.79 3.72 14.70
CA ASN A 319 0.39 3.31 14.76
C ASN A 319 -0.57 4.51 14.63
N PHE A 320 -0.80 4.94 13.38
CA PHE A 320 -1.72 6.02 13.08
C PHE A 320 -2.55 5.73 11.82
N LEU A 321 -3.67 6.45 11.71
CA LEU A 321 -4.48 6.65 10.52
C LEU A 321 -4.55 8.17 10.25
N TYR A 322 -4.99 8.58 9.06
CA TYR A 322 -5.15 10.00 8.73
C TYR A 322 -6.02 10.77 9.74
N ASN A 323 -7.01 10.11 10.34
CA ASN A 323 -7.89 10.73 11.32
C ASN A 323 -7.59 10.34 12.78
N LYS A 324 -6.55 9.56 13.05
CA LYS A 324 -6.22 9.07 14.40
C LYS A 324 -4.71 8.94 14.59
N TYR A 325 -4.17 9.63 15.57
CA TYR A 325 -2.75 9.60 15.90
C TYR A 325 -2.52 9.10 17.31
N SER A 326 -1.46 8.30 17.44
CA SER A 326 -1.01 7.73 18.70
C SER A 326 0.33 8.37 19.05
N ILE A 327 0.37 9.12 20.15
CA ILE A 327 1.55 9.86 20.61
C ILE A 327 1.90 9.39 22.03
N ILE A 328 3.17 9.09 22.29
CA ILE A 328 3.65 8.71 23.62
C ILE A 328 4.19 9.93 24.35
N GLN A 329 3.75 10.15 25.59
CA GLN A 329 4.32 11.15 26.51
C GLN A 329 4.39 10.56 27.92
N ASN A 330 5.57 10.62 28.57
CA ASN A 330 5.80 10.01 29.89
C ASN A 330 5.37 8.54 29.98
N ASN A 331 5.68 7.73 28.96
CA ASN A 331 5.28 6.33 28.81
C ASN A 331 3.77 6.07 28.75
N ASN A 332 2.94 7.10 28.62
CA ASN A 332 1.51 6.97 28.39
C ASN A 332 1.18 7.17 26.91
N LEU A 333 0.22 6.39 26.41
CA LEU A 333 -0.33 6.54 25.07
C LEU A 333 -1.43 7.61 25.08
N HIS A 334 -1.25 8.66 24.29
CA HIS A 334 -2.23 9.71 24.05
C HIS A 334 -2.84 9.55 22.66
N LEU A 335 -4.17 9.54 22.60
CA LEU A 335 -4.91 9.40 21.36
C LEU A 335 -5.45 10.74 20.90
N PHE A 336 -5.09 11.11 19.67
CA PHE A 336 -5.55 12.31 18.99
C PHE A 336 -6.50 11.85 17.88
N SER A 337 -7.71 12.39 17.85
CA SER A 337 -8.71 12.06 16.82
C SER A 337 -9.09 13.32 16.06
N ALA A 338 -9.22 13.22 14.73
CA ALA A 338 -9.63 14.35 13.91
C ALA A 338 -10.96 14.92 14.39
N VAL A 339 -11.03 16.24 14.53
CA VAL A 339 -12.28 16.93 14.86
C VAL A 339 -13.15 16.86 13.61
N THR A 340 -14.17 16.01 13.65
CA THR A 340 -15.10 15.90 12.53
C THR A 340 -15.97 17.17 12.56
N THR A 341 -15.80 18.07 11.59
CA THR A 341 -16.85 19.05 11.30
C THR A 341 -18.07 18.23 10.94
N THR A 342 -19.08 18.25 11.80
CA THR A 342 -20.21 17.33 11.74
C THR A 342 -21.00 17.56 10.44
N HIS A 343 -20.76 16.69 9.45
CA HIS A 343 -21.79 16.25 8.52
C HIS A 343 -21.70 14.72 8.39
N GLN A 344 -22.41 14.08 9.34
CA GLN A 344 -22.99 12.72 9.35
C GLN A 344 -22.11 11.46 9.13
N ALA A 345 -22.22 10.60 10.16
CA ALA A 345 -22.17 9.13 10.18
C ALA A 345 -20.81 8.42 10.01
N ASP A 346 -20.26 7.84 11.09
CA ASP A 346 -20.63 6.46 11.45
C ASP A 346 -20.06 6.03 12.81
N ASN A 347 -20.95 5.46 13.63
CA ASN A 347 -20.64 4.76 14.86
C ASN A 347 -20.08 3.38 14.53
N ASN A 348 -18.78 3.17 14.74
CA ASN A 348 -18.23 1.85 15.05
C ASN A 348 -16.88 2.00 15.76
N GLN A 349 -16.97 2.14 17.07
CA GLN A 349 -15.82 2.16 17.97
C GLN A 349 -15.82 0.84 18.74
N GLN A 350 -14.97 -0.12 18.35
CA GLN A 350 -14.63 -1.23 19.24
C GLN A 350 -13.23 -1.78 18.94
N ASN A 351 -12.40 -1.69 19.98
CA ASN A 351 -11.22 -2.51 20.32
C ASN A 351 -9.99 -2.45 19.41
N ILE A 352 -9.15 -1.41 19.62
CA ILE A 352 -7.71 -1.50 19.36
C ILE A 352 -7.07 -2.02 20.65
N LYS A 353 -6.57 -3.26 20.63
CA LYS A 353 -5.64 -3.74 21.65
C LYS A 353 -4.28 -3.08 21.39
N ALA A 354 -3.83 -2.26 22.33
CA ALA A 354 -2.43 -1.84 22.37
C ALA A 354 -1.55 -3.08 22.60
N ILE A 355 -0.62 -3.34 21.69
CA ILE A 355 0.51 -4.25 21.92
C ILE A 355 1.74 -3.34 22.01
N LEU A 356 2.43 -3.43 23.16
CA LEU A 356 3.68 -2.72 23.47
C LEU A 356 4.83 -3.15 22.55
#